data_AF-A0AAV4FYP5-F1
#
_entry.id   AF-A0AAV4FYP5-F1
#
_cell.length_a   1.000
_cell.length_b   1.000
_cell.length_c   1.000
_cell.angle_alpha   90.00
_cell.angle_beta   90.00
_cell.angle_gamma   90.00
#
_symmetry.space_group_name_H-M   'P 1'
#
loop_
_entity.id
_entity.type
_entity.pdbx_description
1 polymer ?
#
loop_
_entity_poly.entity_id
_entity_poly.type
_entity_poly.pdbx_seq_one_letter_code
_entity_poly.pdbx_strand_id
1 'polypeptide(L)'
;MNELSLRIMDTGQCRAMWDRVDIEVLDTQVCLGDGITGACYGDSGGPLMCERQGRVYVAGIMSWLVRNCSGPDFPNVFTRLPSYLGWLDEQLDFYQAGWTS
;
A
#
# COMPACT_ATOMS: atom_id res chain seq x y z
N MET A 1 -6.71 -5.61 -17.75
CA MET A 1 -6.64 -5.49 -16.28
C MET A 1 -5.84 -6.68 -15.81
N ASN A 2 -4.70 -6.44 -15.17
CA ASN A 2 -3.83 -7.50 -14.64
C ASN A 2 -3.96 -7.47 -13.12
N GLU A 3 -4.05 -8.63 -12.49
CA GLU A 3 -4.06 -8.77 -11.04
C GLU A 3 -2.86 -9.62 -10.61
N LEU A 4 -2.29 -9.28 -9.46
CA LEU A 4 -1.18 -10.02 -8.87
C LEU A 4 -1.53 -10.38 -7.43
N SER A 5 -1.47 -11.66 -7.11
CA SER A 5 -1.68 -12.15 -5.76
C SER A 5 -0.39 -12.04 -4.95
N LEU A 6 -0.32 -11.00 -4.11
CA LEU A 6 0.80 -10.75 -3.19
C LEU A 6 0.39 -11.00 -1.74
N ARG A 7 1.40 -11.28 -0.90
CA ARG A 7 1.22 -11.37 0.55
C ARG A 7 1.71 -10.10 1.23
N ILE A 8 1.03 -9.72 2.32
CA ILE A 8 1.51 -8.69 3.24
C ILE A 8 2.77 -9.22 3.93
N MET A 9 3.84 -8.43 3.82
CA MET A 9 5.12 -8.71 4.48
C MET A 9 5.06 -8.22 5.93
N ASP A 10 5.82 -8.89 6.79
CA ASP A 10 6.06 -8.42 8.16
C ASP A 10 6.71 -7.02 8.16
N THR A 11 6.19 -6.13 9.00
CA THR A 11 6.64 -4.73 9.05
C THR A 11 8.10 -4.60 9.49
N GLY A 12 8.55 -5.44 10.43
CA GLY A 12 9.93 -5.43 10.91
C GLY A 12 10.89 -5.88 9.83
N GLN A 13 10.54 -6.95 9.11
CA GLN A 13 11.30 -7.40 7.94
C GLN A 13 11.37 -6.32 6.86
N CYS A 14 10.25 -5.68 6.50
CA CYS A 14 10.25 -4.66 5.48
C CYS A 14 11.14 -3.47 5.83
N ARG A 15 11.06 -2.98 7.07
CA ARG A 15 11.92 -1.91 7.56
C ARG A 15 13.39 -2.28 7.48
N ALA A 16 13.74 -3.48 7.95
CA ALA A 16 15.12 -3.96 7.92
C ALA A 16 15.68 -4.11 6.49
N MET A 17 14.83 -4.25 5.48
CA MET A 17 15.25 -4.29 4.07
C MET A 17 15.52 -2.88 3.52
N TRP A 18 14.62 -1.94 3.76
CA TRP A 18 14.77 -0.56 3.28
C TRP A 18 15.80 0.27 4.07
N ASP A 19 16.03 -0.06 5.33
CA ASP A 19 17.07 0.55 6.17
C ASP A 19 18.49 0.34 5.61
N ARG A 20 18.72 -0.74 4.83
CA ARG A 20 20.01 -1.02 4.17
C ARG A 20 20.42 0.05 3.16
N VAL A 21 19.48 0.89 2.72
CA VAL A 21 19.70 1.99 1.78
C VAL A 21 19.21 3.33 2.34
N ASP A 22 19.13 3.43 3.67
CA ASP A 22 18.74 4.64 4.40
C ASP A 22 17.34 5.18 4.02
N ILE A 23 16.39 4.28 3.72
CA ILE A 23 15.00 4.63 3.45
C ILE A 23 14.10 4.16 4.61
N GLU A 24 13.42 5.11 5.23
CA GLU A 24 12.46 4.83 6.30
C GLU A 24 11.09 4.41 5.75
N VAL A 25 10.56 3.29 6.27
CA VAL A 25 9.16 2.87 6.05
C VAL A 25 8.33 3.23 7.27
N LEU A 26 7.39 4.16 7.07
CA LEU A 26 6.53 4.74 8.11
C LEU A 26 5.49 3.73 8.64
N ASP A 27 4.97 3.94 9.86
CA ASP A 27 3.86 3.14 10.42
C ASP A 27 2.55 3.26 9.61
N THR A 28 2.46 4.30 8.78
CA THR A 28 1.36 4.55 7.85
C THR A 28 1.55 3.83 6.50
N GLN A 29 2.56 2.97 6.39
CA GLN A 29 2.88 2.20 5.20
C GLN A 29 2.85 0.69 5.47
N VAL A 30 2.69 -0.09 4.41
CA VAL A 30 2.69 -1.55 4.44
C VAL A 30 3.40 -2.08 3.21
N CYS A 31 4.12 -3.19 3.36
CA CYS A 31 4.91 -3.76 2.28
C CYS A 31 4.29 -5.04 1.76
N LEU A 32 4.42 -5.26 0.45
CA LEU A 32 3.84 -6.40 -0.24
C LEU A 32 4.90 -7.18 -1.01
N GLY A 33 4.68 -8.49 -1.05
CA GLY A 33 5.52 -9.43 -1.79
C GLY A 33 6.80 -9.77 -1.07
N ASP A 34 7.62 -10.56 -1.74
CA ASP A 34 8.97 -10.98 -1.33
C ASP A 34 10.06 -10.19 -2.06
N GLY A 35 9.68 -9.09 -2.72
CA GLY A 35 10.55 -8.32 -3.59
C GLY A 35 10.71 -8.90 -5.00
N ILE A 36 10.38 -10.18 -5.24
CA ILE A 36 10.57 -10.83 -6.54
C ILE A 36 9.41 -10.53 -7.48
N THR A 37 8.18 -10.57 -6.96
CA THR A 37 6.98 -10.25 -7.74
C THR A 37 6.27 -9.07 -7.10
N GLY A 38 5.88 -8.09 -7.92
CA GLY A 38 5.43 -6.81 -7.40
C GLY A 38 4.61 -5.99 -8.41
N ALA A 39 4.04 -4.91 -7.89
CA ALA A 39 3.58 -3.78 -8.68
C ALA A 39 4.72 -3.24 -9.56
N CYS A 40 4.34 -2.61 -10.67
CA CYS A 40 5.26 -1.98 -11.59
C CYS A 40 4.81 -0.57 -11.95
N TYR A 41 5.56 0.08 -12.82
CA TYR A 41 5.18 1.38 -13.36
C TYR A 41 3.78 1.32 -13.97
N GLY A 42 2.94 2.28 -13.59
CA GLY A 42 1.52 2.33 -13.97
C GLY A 42 0.57 1.80 -12.91
N ASP A 43 1.05 1.05 -11.91
CA ASP A 43 0.22 0.57 -10.80
C ASP A 43 0.11 1.58 -9.64
N SER A 44 0.88 2.68 -9.69
CA SER A 44 0.82 3.73 -8.66
C SER A 44 -0.59 4.30 -8.53
N GLY A 45 -1.09 4.39 -7.30
CA GLY A 45 -2.47 4.76 -6.99
C GLY A 45 -3.47 3.60 -7.06
N GLY A 46 -3.05 2.42 -7.53
CA GLY A 46 -3.89 1.22 -7.60
C GLY A 46 -4.24 0.64 -6.22
N PRO A 47 -5.38 -0.05 -6.08
CA PRO A 47 -5.82 -0.59 -4.81
C PRO A 47 -5.09 -1.89 -4.45
N LEU A 48 -4.64 -2.01 -3.20
CA LEU A 48 -4.38 -3.30 -2.57
C LEU A 48 -5.71 -3.86 -2.06
N MET A 49 -6.18 -4.94 -2.67
CA MET A 49 -7.41 -5.62 -2.27
C MET A 49 -7.09 -6.81 -1.36
N CYS A 50 -7.83 -6.94 -0.26
CA CYS A 50 -7.75 -8.07 0.66
C CYS A 50 -9.13 -8.68 0.87
N GLU A 51 -9.21 -10.02 0.87
CA GLU A 51 -10.43 -10.73 1.20
C GLU A 51 -10.41 -11.15 2.68
N ARG A 52 -11.50 -10.84 3.40
CA ARG A 52 -11.71 -11.30 4.77
C ARG A 52 -13.18 -11.67 4.94
N GLN A 53 -13.45 -12.90 5.36
CA GLN A 53 -14.81 -13.41 5.60
C GLN A 53 -15.74 -13.25 4.38
N GLY A 54 -15.23 -13.54 3.18
CA GLY A 54 -16.00 -13.45 1.92
C GLY A 54 -16.30 -12.03 1.44
N ARG A 55 -15.65 -11.00 2.03
CA ARG A 55 -15.77 -9.61 1.61
C ARG A 55 -14.40 -9.08 1.20
N VAL A 56 -14.38 -8.35 0.08
CA VAL A 56 -13.18 -7.66 -0.42
C VAL A 56 -13.13 -6.26 0.16
N TYR A 57 -11.96 -5.87 0.66
CA TYR A 57 -11.68 -4.56 1.22
C TYR A 57 -10.44 -3.97 0.55
N VAL A 58 -10.40 -2.65 0.39
CA VAL A 58 -9.18 -1.95 0.03
C VAL A 58 -8.35 -1.77 1.29
N ALA A 59 -7.22 -2.47 1.39
CA ALA A 59 -6.32 -2.43 2.54
C ALA A 59 -5.22 -1.39 2.39
N GLY A 60 -4.94 -0.94 1.16
CA GLY A 60 -3.90 0.03 0.89
C GLY A 60 -3.94 0.57 -0.53
N ILE A 61 -3.04 1.51 -0.80
CA ILE A 61 -2.89 2.18 -2.09
C ILE A 61 -1.44 2.07 -2.51
N MET A 62 -1.17 1.59 -3.72
CA MET A 62 0.20 1.45 -4.23
C MET A 62 0.88 2.82 -4.26
N SER A 63 2.01 2.95 -3.58
CA SER A 63 2.68 4.24 -3.41
C SER A 63 3.98 4.28 -4.20
N TRP A 64 4.98 3.50 -3.80
CA TRP A 64 6.31 3.57 -4.39
C TRP A 64 7.05 2.22 -4.38
N LEU A 65 8.06 2.13 -5.24
CA LEU A 65 8.89 0.94 -5.46
C LEU A 65 10.27 1.35 -5.98
N VAL A 66 11.22 0.40 -5.95
CA VAL A 66 12.50 0.52 -6.66
C VAL A 66 12.30 0.43 -8.18
N ARG A 67 13.20 1.07 -8.95
CA ARG A 67 13.06 1.25 -10.40
C ARG A 67 12.89 -0.01 -11.26
N ASN A 68 13.14 -1.20 -10.76
CA ASN A 68 13.15 -2.42 -11.56
C ASN A 68 11.84 -3.23 -11.48
N CYS A 69 10.77 -2.74 -10.81
CA CYS A 69 9.49 -3.43 -10.57
C CYS A 69 9.57 -4.77 -9.79
N SER A 70 10.76 -5.35 -9.72
CA SER A 70 11.13 -6.57 -9.03
C SER A 70 12.50 -6.30 -8.42
N GLY A 71 12.55 -6.13 -7.11
CA GLY A 71 13.77 -6.02 -6.33
C GLY A 71 13.69 -7.06 -5.21
N PRO A 72 14.36 -8.22 -5.31
CA PRO A 72 14.30 -9.28 -4.29
C PRO A 72 14.63 -8.78 -2.87
N ASP A 73 15.37 -7.67 -2.77
CA ASP A 73 15.73 -7.02 -1.51
C ASP A 73 14.86 -5.79 -1.16
N PHE A 74 13.91 -5.41 -2.01
CA PHE A 74 13.14 -4.17 -1.88
C PHE A 74 11.64 -4.40 -2.19
N PRO A 75 10.83 -4.76 -1.18
CA PRO A 75 9.41 -5.00 -1.36
C PRO A 75 8.69 -3.70 -1.74
N ASN A 76 7.59 -3.81 -2.50
CA ASN A 76 6.80 -2.62 -2.85
C ASN A 76 6.11 -2.04 -1.62
N VAL A 77 6.01 -0.71 -1.57
CA VAL A 77 5.45 0.01 -0.43
C VAL A 77 4.13 0.66 -0.81
N PHE A 78 3.12 0.35 -0.01
CA PHE A 78 1.76 0.83 -0.13
C PHE A 78 1.43 1.72 1.06
N THR A 79 0.55 2.71 0.85
CA THR A 79 -0.11 3.41 1.93
C THR A 79 -1.02 2.44 2.68
N ARG A 80 -0.91 2.38 4.00
CA ARG A 80 -1.76 1.54 4.86
C ARG A 80 -3.08 2.25 5.13
N LEU A 81 -4.14 1.89 4.40
CA LEU A 81 -5.43 2.59 4.46
C LEU A 81 -6.05 2.66 5.87
N PRO A 82 -5.95 1.61 6.73
CA PRO A 82 -6.43 1.68 8.11
C PRO A 82 -5.83 2.83 8.94
N SER A 83 -4.62 3.29 8.62
CA SER A 83 -3.97 4.41 9.31
C SER A 83 -4.60 5.78 8.97
N TYR A 84 -5.46 5.84 7.96
CA TYR A 84 -6.07 7.08 7.45
C TYR A 84 -7.61 7.10 7.58
N LEU A 85 -8.21 6.12 8.28
CA LEU A 85 -9.68 6.05 8.40
C LEU A 85 -10.29 7.30 9.03
N GLY A 86 -9.68 7.85 10.09
CA GLY A 86 -10.18 9.09 10.71
C GLY A 86 -10.18 10.27 9.74
N TRP A 87 -9.10 10.45 8.97
CA TRP A 87 -9.05 11.49 7.93
C TRP A 87 -10.07 11.23 6.82
N LEU A 88 -10.25 9.98 6.40
CA LEU A 88 -11.25 9.62 5.38
C LEU A 88 -12.67 9.94 5.86
N ASP A 89 -13.00 9.61 7.10
CA ASP A 89 -14.30 9.91 7.71
C ASP A 89 -14.54 11.43 7.74
N GLU A 90 -13.54 12.23 8.15
CA GLU A 90 -13.61 13.69 8.10
C GLU A 90 -13.87 14.23 6.68
N GLN A 91 -13.20 13.67 5.66
CA GLN A 91 -13.42 14.06 4.27
C GLN A 91 -14.82 13.66 3.79
N LEU A 92 -15.30 12.46 4.13
CA LEU A 92 -16.63 12.00 3.77
C LEU A 92 -17.71 12.89 4.39
N ASP A 93 -17.56 13.25 5.66
CA ASP A 93 -18.45 14.18 6.34
C ASP A 93 -18.45 15.54 5.65
N PHE A 94 -17.27 16.07 5.32
CA PHE A 94 -17.14 17.33 4.59
C PHE A 94 -17.85 17.30 3.23
N TYR A 95 -17.68 16.23 2.44
CA TYR A 95 -18.34 16.12 1.14
C TYR A 95 -19.86 15.91 1.25
N GLN A 96 -20.33 15.22 2.29
CA GLN A 96 -21.76 14.98 2.54
C GLN A 96 -22.47 16.20 3.12
N ALA A 97 -21.78 17.06 3.88
CA ALA A 97 -22.31 18.27 4.48
C ALA A 97 -22.69 19.38 3.46
N GLY A 98 -22.58 19.10 2.17
CA GLY A 98 -22.94 20.01 1.10
C GLY A 98 -21.72 20.66 0.49
N TRP A 99 -20.95 19.87 -0.25
CA TRP A 99 -20.03 20.39 -1.26
C TRP A 99 -20.83 20.88 -2.49
N THR A 100 -21.70 21.85 -2.29
CA THR A 100 -22.31 22.63 -3.37
C THR A 100 -21.61 23.97 -3.42
N SER A 101 -20.65 24.08 -4.34
CA SER A 101 -20.25 25.38 -4.91
C SER A 101 -21.43 26.02 -5.63
#